data_AF-E6VUX7-F1
#
_entry.id   AF-E6VUX7-F1
#
_cell.length_a   1.000
_cell.length_b   1.000
_cell.length_c   1.000
_cell.angle_alpha   90.00
_cell.angle_beta   90.00
_cell.angle_gamma   90.00
#
_symmetry.space_group_name_H-M   'P 1'
#
loop_
_entity.id
_entity.type
_entity.pdbx_description
1 polymer ?
#
loop_
_entity_poly.entity_id
_entity_poly.type
_entity_poly.pdbx_seq_one_letter_code
_entity_poly.pdbx_strand_id
1 'polypeptide(L)'
;MADTELTVRGVDLNKIRNRNEKRVAKFMVEILDQYYEDYLFEQLDLEDIYALTLNLLPARYVQRGSIILSDRLSDFVIKSKIREATERVLENPTRSD
;
A
#
# COMPACT_ATOMS: atom_id res chain seq x y z
N MET A 1 8.48 -19.02 -6.59
CA MET A 1 7.55 -19.13 -5.44
C MET A 1 6.15 -19.24 -6.00
N ALA A 2 5.38 -20.22 -5.54
CA ALA A 2 4.13 -20.62 -6.16
C ALA A 2 3.12 -19.46 -6.15
N ASP A 3 2.80 -18.93 -7.34
CA ASP A 3 1.58 -18.17 -7.56
C ASP A 3 0.45 -19.13 -7.17
N THR A 4 -0.12 -18.93 -5.98
CA THR A 4 -1.33 -19.67 -5.62
C THR A 4 -2.38 -19.20 -6.60
N GLU A 5 -2.78 -20.08 -7.51
CA GLU A 5 -3.68 -19.76 -8.60
C GLU A 5 -5.00 -19.24 -8.00
N LEU A 6 -5.16 -17.91 -7.93
CA LEU A 6 -6.38 -17.26 -7.44
C LEU A 6 -7.48 -17.49 -8.47
N THR A 7 -8.07 -18.69 -8.43
CA THR A 7 -9.11 -19.13 -9.34
C THR A 7 -10.44 -19.26 -8.60
N VAL A 8 -11.47 -18.61 -9.13
CA VAL A 8 -12.84 -18.76 -8.61
C VAL A 8 -13.71 -19.27 -9.75
N ARG A 9 -14.23 -20.50 -9.61
CA ARG A 9 -15.03 -21.17 -10.64
C ARG A 9 -14.35 -21.19 -12.02
N GLY A 10 -13.03 -21.44 -12.05
CA GLY A 10 -12.23 -21.47 -13.27
C GLY A 10 -11.83 -20.09 -13.83
N VAL A 11 -12.14 -19.00 -13.13
CA VAL A 11 -11.74 -17.64 -13.53
C VAL A 11 -10.49 -17.21 -12.78
N ASP A 12 -9.43 -16.87 -13.53
CA ASP A 12 -8.18 -16.31 -13.00
C ASP A 12 -8.37 -14.86 -12.51
N LEU A 13 -8.12 -14.63 -11.23
CA LEU A 13 -8.22 -13.33 -10.55
C LEU A 13 -6.87 -12.62 -10.37
N ASN A 14 -5.76 -13.21 -10.84
CA ASN A 14 -4.41 -12.62 -10.71
C ASN A 14 -4.25 -11.27 -11.42
N LYS A 15 -5.22 -10.90 -12.25
CA LYS A 15 -5.23 -9.61 -12.97
C LYS A 15 -5.93 -8.49 -12.20
N ILE A 16 -6.54 -8.79 -11.05
CA ILE A 16 -7.20 -7.82 -10.18
C ILE A 16 -6.15 -7.28 -9.20
N ARG A 17 -5.95 -5.96 -9.19
CA ARG A 17 -4.98 -5.27 -8.33
C ARG A 17 -5.56 -3.99 -7.77
N ASN A 18 -5.15 -3.60 -6.57
CA ASN A 18 -5.56 -2.32 -6.02
C ASN A 18 -4.75 -1.22 -6.72
N ARG A 19 -5.45 -0.27 -7.34
CA ARG A 19 -4.81 0.81 -8.10
C ARG A 19 -3.95 1.75 -7.24
N ASN A 20 -4.18 1.76 -5.93
CA ASN A 20 -3.45 2.60 -5.01
C ASN A 20 -2.06 2.03 -4.69
N GLU A 21 -1.83 0.74 -4.88
CA GLU A 21 -0.56 0.04 -4.59
C GLU A 21 0.66 0.78 -5.14
N LYS A 22 0.65 1.09 -6.43
CA LYS A 22 1.75 1.80 -7.10
C LYS A 22 1.96 3.23 -6.59
N ARG A 23 0.87 3.92 -6.26
CA ARG A 23 0.92 5.31 -5.78
C ARG A 23 1.41 5.37 -4.34
N VAL A 24 0.98 4.43 -3.51
CA VAL A 24 1.48 4.27 -2.14
C VAL A 24 2.97 3.99 -2.17
N ALA A 25 3.43 2.99 -2.92
CA ALA A 25 4.86 2.67 -3.01
C ALA A 25 5.70 3.89 -3.43
N LYS A 26 5.25 4.64 -4.45
CA LYS A 26 5.93 5.87 -4.89
C LYS A 26 5.98 6.93 -3.79
N PHE A 27 4.83 7.27 -3.21
CA PHE A 27 4.77 8.35 -2.21
C PHE A 27 5.36 7.95 -0.86
N MET A 28 5.44 6.66 -0.57
CA MET A 28 6.07 6.16 0.65
C MET A 28 7.54 6.53 0.65
N VAL A 29 8.27 6.26 -0.45
CA VAL A 29 9.66 6.70 -0.62
C VAL A 29 9.79 8.22 -0.42
N GLU A 30 8.98 9.01 -1.13
CA GLU A 30 9.01 10.48 -1.00
C GLU A 30 8.77 10.97 0.45
N ILE A 31 7.88 10.32 1.20
CA ILE A 31 7.52 10.74 2.56
C ILE A 31 8.57 10.31 3.57
N LEU A 32 9.07 9.07 3.47
CA LEU A 32 10.09 8.56 4.36
C LEU A 32 11.39 9.35 4.21
N ASP A 33 11.82 9.60 2.97
CA ASP A 33 13.02 10.40 2.69
C ASP A 33 12.89 11.86 3.15
N GLN A 34 11.67 12.44 3.07
CA GLN A 34 11.48 13.85 3.39
C GLN A 34 11.28 14.13 4.89
N TYR A 35 10.62 13.23 5.62
CA TYR A 35 10.16 13.50 6.99
C TYR A 35 10.70 12.53 8.03
N TYR A 36 11.29 11.40 7.61
CA TYR A 36 11.75 10.34 8.49
C TYR A 36 13.17 9.89 8.13
N GLU A 37 14.00 10.80 7.58
CA GLU A 37 15.38 10.49 7.16
C GLU A 37 16.28 9.99 8.29
N ASP A 38 15.98 10.37 9.54
CA ASP A 38 16.71 9.95 10.74
C ASP A 38 16.35 8.54 11.22
N TYR A 39 15.33 7.90 10.66
CA TYR A 39 14.87 6.58 11.06
C TYR A 39 15.48 5.48 10.17
N LEU A 40 15.99 4.43 10.81
CA LEU A 40 16.45 3.23 10.11
C LEU A 40 15.31 2.22 10.04
N PHE A 41 14.55 2.25 8.94
CA PHE A 41 13.46 1.30 8.71
C PHE A 41 13.99 -0.08 8.31
N GLU A 42 13.56 -1.11 9.03
CA GLU A 42 13.77 -2.49 8.64
C GLU A 42 12.76 -2.91 7.56
N GLN A 43 13.01 -4.07 6.94
CA GLN A 43 12.10 -4.58 5.91
C GLN A 43 10.66 -4.74 6.42
N LEU A 44 10.48 -5.24 7.65
CA LEU A 44 9.17 -5.42 8.26
C LEU A 44 8.44 -4.09 8.48
N ASP A 45 9.15 -3.03 8.88
CA ASP A 45 8.55 -1.71 9.04
C ASP A 45 7.99 -1.20 7.71
N LEU A 46 8.75 -1.35 6.63
CA LEU A 46 8.31 -0.92 5.29
C LEU A 46 7.10 -1.72 4.81
N GLU A 47 7.08 -3.03 5.07
CA GLU A 47 5.95 -3.90 4.75
C GLU A 47 4.70 -3.52 5.56
N ASP A 48 4.85 -3.28 6.86
CA ASP A 48 3.76 -2.89 7.77
C ASP A 48 3.20 -1.50 7.43
N ILE A 49 4.07 -0.51 7.18
CA ILE A 49 3.65 0.83 6.76
C ILE A 49 2.87 0.75 5.44
N TYR A 50 3.36 -0.04 4.49
CA TYR A 50 2.71 -0.23 3.20
C TYR A 50 1.33 -0.88 3.35
N ALA A 51 1.26 -1.99 4.08
CA ALA A 51 0.02 -2.73 4.31
C ALA A 51 -1.01 -1.88 5.07
N LEU A 52 -0.58 -1.22 6.14
CA LEU A 52 -1.43 -0.34 6.95
C LEU A 52 -1.93 0.86 6.14
N THR A 53 -1.08 1.47 5.31
CA THR A 53 -1.51 2.56 4.41
C THR A 53 -2.62 2.09 3.48
N LEU A 54 -2.48 0.91 2.86
CA LEU A 54 -3.51 0.37 1.96
C LEU A 54 -4.82 0.08 2.70
N ASN A 55 -4.74 -0.40 3.94
CA ASN A 55 -5.91 -0.64 4.79
C ASN A 55 -6.62 0.65 5.20
N LEU A 56 -5.88 1.77 5.36
CA LEU A 56 -6.45 3.09 5.68
C LEU A 56 -7.09 3.79 4.48
N LEU A 57 -6.82 3.35 3.25
CA LEU A 57 -7.36 3.93 2.03
C LEU A 57 -8.60 3.17 1.57
N PRO A 58 -9.57 3.85 0.92
CA PRO A 58 -10.66 3.16 0.23
C PRO A 58 -10.10 2.16 -0.78
N ALA A 59 -10.47 0.88 -0.63
CA ALA A 59 -10.07 -0.18 -1.54
C ALA A 59 -10.59 0.12 -2.96
N ARG A 60 -9.69 0.11 -3.95
CA ARG A 60 -10.02 0.41 -5.34
C ARG A 60 -9.35 -0.58 -6.28
N TYR A 61 -10.03 -1.71 -6.48
CA TYR A 61 -9.55 -2.76 -7.38
C TYR A 61 -9.92 -2.47 -8.84
N VAL A 62 -8.98 -2.71 -9.73
CA VAL A 62 -9.18 -2.56 -11.18
C VAL A 62 -8.86 -3.87 -11.88
N GLN A 63 -9.63 -4.17 -12.92
CA GLN A 63 -9.40 -5.30 -13.82
C GLN A 63 -8.89 -4.76 -15.15
N ARG A 64 -7.89 -5.43 -15.74
CA ARG A 64 -7.35 -5.06 -17.06
C ARG A 64 -8.49 -5.10 -18.11
N GLY A 65 -8.90 -3.94 -18.61
CA GLY A 65 -9.95 -3.80 -19.64
C GLY A 65 -11.29 -3.19 -19.18
N SER A 66 -11.48 -2.89 -17.89
CA SER A 66 -12.70 -2.23 -17.41
C SER A 66 -12.66 -0.70 -17.59
N ILE A 67 -13.81 -0.09 -17.93
CA ILE A 67 -13.97 1.37 -17.98
C ILE A 67 -13.82 1.93 -16.56
N ILE A 68 -12.86 2.84 -16.39
CA ILE A 68 -12.53 3.46 -15.10
C ILE A 68 -13.39 4.72 -14.94
N LEU A 69 -14.36 4.70 -14.04
CA LEU A 69 -15.04 5.92 -13.59
C LEU A 69 -14.06 6.74 -12.72
N SER A 70 -13.81 7.97 -13.13
CA SER A 70 -12.74 8.83 -12.61
C SER A 70 -13.08 9.44 -11.25
N ASP A 71 -13.16 8.61 -10.22
CA ASP A 71 -12.95 9.07 -8.86
C ASP A 71 -11.48 8.77 -8.54
N ARG A 72 -10.64 9.80 -8.37
CA ARG A 72 -9.23 9.65 -7.98
C ARG A 72 -9.00 10.30 -6.62
N LEU A 73 -8.64 9.47 -5.64
CA LEU A 73 -8.08 9.93 -4.37
C LEU A 73 -6.94 10.91 -4.66
N SER A 74 -6.98 12.08 -4.04
CA SER A 74 -5.93 13.08 -4.18
C SER A 74 -4.60 12.55 -3.64
N ASP A 75 -3.50 13.05 -4.18
CA ASP A 75 -2.16 12.70 -3.68
C ASP A 75 -2.00 13.11 -2.20
N PHE A 76 -2.62 14.22 -1.81
CA PHE A 76 -2.63 14.69 -0.41
C PHE A 76 -3.19 13.65 0.56
N VAL A 77 -4.33 13.02 0.22
CA VAL A 77 -4.94 11.99 1.09
C VAL A 77 -4.01 10.80 1.24
N ILE A 78 -3.40 10.32 0.15
CA ILE A 78 -2.47 9.19 0.20
C ILE A 78 -1.25 9.53 1.07
N LYS A 79 -0.62 10.68 0.84
CA LYS A 79 0.52 11.14 1.64
C LYS A 79 0.17 11.29 3.13
N SER A 80 -1.04 11.78 3.42
CA SER A 80 -1.53 11.87 4.80
C SER A 80 -1.68 10.51 5.46
N LYS A 81 -2.18 9.50 4.74
CA LYS A 81 -2.34 8.14 5.26
C LYS A 81 -1.03 7.38 5.40
N ILE A 82 -0.04 7.68 4.56
CA ILE A 82 1.33 7.16 4.72
C ILE A 82 1.91 7.64 6.04
N ARG A 83 1.91 8.95 6.31
CA ARG A 83 2.40 9.48 7.59
C ARG A 83 1.67 8.86 8.78
N GLU A 84 0.34 8.79 8.71
CA GLU A 84 -0.46 8.15 9.77
C GLU A 84 -0.08 6.69 10.01
N ALA A 85 0.21 5.93 8.95
CA ALA A 85 0.69 4.55 9.07
C ALA A 85 2.11 4.49 9.64
N THR A 86 3.02 5.36 9.18
CA THR A 86 4.40 5.46 9.68
C THR A 86 4.43 5.72 11.18
N GLU A 87 3.70 6.73 11.68
CA GLU A 87 3.65 7.01 13.11
C GLU A 87 3.16 5.79 13.92
N ARG A 88 2.10 5.12 13.45
CA ARG A 88 1.55 3.94 14.15
C ARG A 88 2.52 2.77 14.24
N VAL A 89 3.31 2.54 13.18
CA VAL A 89 4.33 1.48 13.15
C VAL A 89 5.50 1.84 14.06
N LEU A 90 5.94 3.10 14.06
CA LEU A 90 6.99 3.56 14.97
C LEU A 90 6.54 3.51 16.45
N GLU A 91 5.27 3.78 16.74
CA GLU A 91 4.68 3.68 18.08
C GLU A 91 4.51 2.23 18.55
N ASN A 92 4.30 1.28 17.63
CA ASN A 92 4.06 -0.13 17.93
C ASN A 92 4.95 -1.04 17.06
N PRO A 93 6.27 -1.02 17.26
CA PRO A 93 7.18 -1.75 16.40
C PRO A 93 6.92 -3.26 16.51
N THR A 94 6.61 -3.90 15.38
CA THR A 94 6.45 -5.35 15.26
C THR A 94 7.83 -6.00 15.34
N ARG A 95 8.40 -6.09 16.55
CA ARG A 95 9.69 -6.79 16.74
C ARG A 95 9.47 -8.29 16.52
N SER A 96 10.15 -8.83 15.52
CA SER A 96 10.40 -10.27 15.44
C SER A 96 11.52 -10.58 16.45
N ASP A 97 11.14 -11.04 17.64
CA ASP A 97 12.06 -11.75 18.55
C ASP A 97 12.49 -13.10 17.96
#